data_AF-A0A1P8B5Q3-F1
#
_entry.id   AF-A0A1P8B5Q3-F1
#
_cell.length_a   1.000
_cell.length_b   1.000
_cell.length_c   1.000
_cell.angle_alpha   90.00
_cell.angle_beta   90.00
_cell.angle_gamma   90.00
#
_symmetry.space_group_name_H-M   'P 1'
#
loop_
_entity.id
_entity.type
_entity.pdbx_description
1 polymer ?
#
loop_
_entity_poly.entity_id
_entity_poly.type
_entity_poly.pdbx_seq_one_letter_code
_entity_poly.pdbx_strand_id
1 'polypeptide(L)'
;MELERFRIYGASGSKWKTLKNRRLQNWGGMVHEKGLVPQELPPWLTKITAEIHESSGLFPSAINHVLINEYHPDQGIMPHQDGPAYFPVVAILSLGSPVVMDFTPHLRLRSGDGYISKDQSPCAESCAPERDSFSVLLMPQSLLIFKDDAYSDFLHGISDSPTQCYNQVVNEAEALAYSNEEDSRKDGDKIFHRDQTRVSLTCRLVPKVRKNLFRF
;
A
#
# COMPACT_ATOMS: atom_id res chain seq x y z
N MET A 1 1.30 -19.16 7.61
CA MET A 1 0.31 -18.21 8.16
C MET A 1 0.39 -18.04 9.66
N GLU A 2 0.11 -19.05 10.49
CA GLU A 2 0.20 -18.91 11.96
C GLU A 2 1.62 -18.59 12.42
N LEU A 3 2.62 -19.19 11.76
CA LEU A 3 4.04 -18.87 11.93
C LEU A 3 4.41 -17.41 11.61
N GLU A 4 3.73 -16.78 10.65
CA GLU A 4 3.99 -15.37 10.30
C GLU A 4 3.37 -14.45 11.35
N ARG A 5 2.12 -14.72 11.77
CA ARG A 5 1.50 -13.99 12.88
C ARG A 5 2.33 -14.13 14.15
N PHE A 6 2.81 -15.32 14.48
CA PHE A 6 3.70 -15.54 15.62
C PHE A 6 4.97 -14.67 15.53
N ARG A 7 5.60 -14.58 14.36
CA ARG A 7 6.80 -13.73 14.16
C ARG A 7 6.50 -12.24 14.25
N ILE A 8 5.34 -11.80 13.73
CA ILE A 8 4.90 -10.40 13.80
C ILE A 8 4.65 -9.98 15.24
N TYR A 9 3.93 -10.80 16.01
CA TYR A 9 3.58 -10.50 17.41
C TYR A 9 4.69 -10.86 18.40
N GLY A 10 5.67 -11.67 18.01
CA GLY A 10 6.88 -11.94 18.79
C GLY A 10 7.89 -10.79 18.79
N ALA A 11 7.69 -9.75 17.97
CA ALA A 11 8.46 -8.53 18.06
C ALA A 11 8.24 -7.82 19.40
N SER A 12 9.30 -7.20 19.94
CA SER A 12 9.19 -6.41 21.18
C SER A 12 8.07 -5.36 21.06
N GLY A 13 7.32 -5.14 22.15
CA GLY A 13 6.26 -4.14 22.21
C GLY A 13 6.71 -2.74 21.77
N SER A 14 7.99 -2.39 21.97
CA SER A 14 8.57 -1.11 21.54
C SER A 14 8.66 -0.92 20.03
N LYS A 15 8.54 -2.00 19.23
CA LYS A 15 8.46 -1.90 17.76
C LYS A 15 7.11 -1.41 17.28
N TRP A 16 6.05 -1.57 18.07
CA TRP A 16 4.73 -1.08 17.74
C TRP A 16 4.62 0.41 18.08
N LYS A 17 4.36 1.21 17.05
CA LYS A 17 3.98 2.62 17.19
C LYS A 17 2.48 2.75 16.93
N THR A 18 1.74 3.22 17.93
CA THR A 18 0.34 3.60 17.77
C THR A 18 0.25 4.92 17.02
N LEU A 19 -0.50 4.90 15.93
CA LEU A 19 -0.90 6.07 15.15
C LEU A 19 -2.37 6.38 15.48
N LYS A 20 -2.96 7.40 14.85
CA LYS A 20 -4.33 7.85 15.15
C LYS A 20 -5.36 6.71 15.15
N ASN A 21 -5.39 5.91 14.07
CA ASN A 21 -6.41 4.88 13.83
C ASN A 21 -5.81 3.48 13.62
N ARG A 22 -4.52 3.27 13.81
CA ARG A 22 -3.88 1.97 13.56
C ARG A 22 -2.56 1.87 14.32
N ARG A 23 -1.93 0.70 14.34
CA ARG A 23 -0.53 0.58 14.78
C ARG A 23 0.38 0.06 13.68
N LEU A 24 1.66 0.37 13.81
CA LEU A 24 2.68 0.14 12.80
C LEU A 24 3.97 -0.40 13.43
N GLN A 25 4.63 -1.37 12.79
CA GLN A 25 6.06 -1.64 12.99
C GLN A 25 6.89 -1.11 11.82
N ASN A 26 8.10 -0.66 12.11
CA ASN A 26 9.09 -0.26 11.10
C ASN A 26 10.31 -1.20 11.12
N TRP A 27 10.69 -1.71 9.95
CA TRP A 27 11.81 -2.61 9.72
C TRP A 27 12.65 -2.18 8.53
N GLY A 28 13.95 -2.46 8.58
CA GLY A 28 14.92 -2.09 7.53
C GLY A 28 15.60 -0.74 7.77
N GLY A 29 15.15 0.02 8.76
CA GLY A 29 15.79 1.23 9.26
C GLY A 29 14.93 2.48 9.10
N MET A 30 15.53 3.66 9.28
CA MET A 30 14.81 4.92 9.29
C MET A 30 14.89 5.62 7.93
N VAL A 31 13.72 5.83 7.31
CA VAL A 31 13.60 6.59 6.05
C VAL A 31 13.55 8.08 6.33
N HIS A 32 14.36 8.84 5.59
CA HIS A 32 14.36 10.29 5.57
C HIS A 32 14.37 10.77 4.10
N GLU A 33 14.07 12.05 3.88
CA GLU A 33 14.17 12.72 2.56
C GLU A 33 15.51 12.47 1.83
N LYS A 34 16.61 12.25 2.57
CA LYS A 34 17.96 12.06 2.01
C LYS A 34 18.30 10.60 1.73
N GLY A 35 17.44 9.65 2.11
CA GLY A 35 17.65 8.21 1.99
C GLY A 35 17.34 7.43 3.27
N LEU A 36 17.73 6.15 3.27
CA LEU A 36 17.56 5.20 4.37
C LEU A 36 18.80 5.16 5.26
N VAL A 37 18.64 5.29 6.58
CA VAL A 37 19.60 4.77 7.56
C VAL A 37 19.29 3.30 7.78
N PRO A 38 20.10 2.37 7.27
CA PRO A 38 19.73 0.97 7.23
C PRO A 38 19.82 0.32 8.61
N GLN A 39 18.91 -0.62 8.87
CA GLN A 39 19.01 -1.62 9.93
C GLN A 39 18.76 -2.98 9.30
N GLU A 40 19.37 -4.03 9.84
CA GLU A 40 19.16 -5.38 9.32
C GLU A 40 17.69 -5.80 9.45
N LEU A 41 17.16 -6.40 8.39
CA LEU A 41 15.88 -7.08 8.44
C LEU A 41 16.04 -8.40 9.21
N PRO A 42 15.10 -8.75 10.09
CA PRO A 42 15.01 -10.08 10.65
C PRO A 42 15.00 -11.14 9.52
N PRO A 43 15.63 -12.31 9.71
CA PRO A 43 15.77 -13.33 8.66
C PRO A 43 14.44 -13.73 7.99
N TRP A 44 13.34 -13.73 8.75
CA TRP A 44 12.03 -14.05 8.22
C TRP A 44 11.47 -12.98 7.27
N LEU A 45 11.75 -11.71 7.52
CA LEU A 45 11.39 -10.61 6.61
C LEU A 45 12.30 -10.66 5.38
N THR A 46 13.60 -10.90 5.56
CA THR A 46 14.54 -11.07 4.45
C THR A 46 14.09 -12.17 3.48
N LYS A 47 13.59 -13.29 3.99
CA LYS A 47 13.06 -14.37 3.14
C LYS A 47 11.84 -13.91 2.32
N ILE A 48 10.87 -13.27 2.96
CA ILE A 48 9.65 -12.78 2.28
C ILE A 48 10.02 -11.73 1.23
N THR A 49 10.90 -10.79 1.57
CA THR A 49 11.28 -9.72 0.64
C THR A 49 12.12 -10.23 -0.53
N ALA A 50 12.96 -11.25 -0.32
CA ALA A 50 13.68 -11.93 -1.40
C ALA A 50 12.72 -12.64 -2.36
N GLU A 51 11.74 -13.39 -1.83
CA GLU A 51 10.74 -14.10 -2.63
C GLU A 51 9.89 -13.14 -3.48
N ILE A 52 9.44 -12.02 -2.91
CA ILE A 52 8.73 -10.96 -3.66
C ILE A 52 9.63 -10.37 -4.74
N HIS A 53 10.90 -10.08 -4.44
CA HIS A 53 11.84 -9.51 -5.39
C HIS A 53 12.10 -10.46 -6.58
N GLU A 54 12.41 -11.73 -6.29
CA GLU A 54 12.73 -12.74 -7.29
C GLU A 54 11.52 -13.11 -8.17
N SER A 55 10.34 -13.30 -7.56
CA SER A 55 9.12 -13.68 -8.30
C SER A 55 8.56 -12.55 -9.15
N SER A 56 8.65 -11.29 -8.70
CA SER A 56 8.12 -10.15 -9.45
C SER A 56 9.07 -9.63 -10.52
N GLY A 57 10.38 -9.61 -10.26
CA GLY A 57 11.37 -8.96 -11.14
C GLY A 57 11.16 -7.45 -11.32
N LEU A 58 10.33 -6.81 -10.49
CA LEU A 58 9.95 -5.40 -10.64
C LEU A 58 10.84 -4.42 -9.89
N PHE A 59 11.59 -4.90 -8.89
CA PHE A 59 12.51 -4.09 -8.10
C PHE A 59 13.93 -4.19 -8.70
N PRO A 60 14.65 -3.07 -8.86
CA PRO A 60 16.00 -3.08 -9.42
C PRO A 60 17.06 -3.60 -8.42
N SER A 61 16.70 -3.73 -7.15
CA SER A 61 17.55 -4.28 -6.10
C SER A 61 16.70 -4.75 -4.91
N ALA A 62 17.36 -5.43 -3.96
CA ALA A 62 16.70 -6.02 -2.80
C ALA A 62 15.87 -5.00 -2.02
N ILE A 63 14.60 -5.34 -1.80
CA ILE A 63 13.69 -4.62 -0.90
C ILE A 63 14.34 -4.52 0.48
N ASN A 64 14.45 -3.30 0.99
CA ASN A 64 15.23 -2.99 2.19
C ASN A 64 14.43 -2.25 3.27
N HIS A 65 13.13 -2.04 3.07
CA HIS A 65 12.28 -1.39 4.06
C HIS A 65 10.89 -2.02 4.08
N VAL A 66 10.42 -2.38 5.28
CA VAL A 66 9.11 -3.02 5.49
C VAL A 66 8.36 -2.30 6.59
N LEU A 67 7.11 -1.94 6.30
CA LEU A 67 6.15 -1.47 7.29
C LEU A 67 5.11 -2.55 7.55
N ILE A 68 4.92 -2.93 8.81
CA ILE A 68 3.87 -3.87 9.21
C ILE A 68 2.72 -3.08 9.81
N ASN A 69 1.62 -2.95 9.09
CA ASN A 69 0.44 -2.23 9.55
C ASN A 69 -0.60 -3.22 10.09
N GLU A 70 -1.18 -2.91 11.24
CA GLU A 70 -2.31 -3.64 11.80
C GLU A 70 -3.54 -2.74 11.90
N TYR A 71 -4.69 -3.28 11.47
CA TYR A 71 -5.98 -2.62 11.45
C TYR A 71 -7.04 -3.48 12.14
N HIS A 72 -7.70 -2.93 13.15
CA HIS A 72 -8.98 -3.46 13.64
C HIS A 72 -10.10 -3.24 12.60
N PRO A 73 -11.25 -3.91 12.73
CA PRO A 73 -12.34 -3.84 11.73
C PRO A 73 -12.74 -2.44 11.30
N ASP A 74 -12.85 -1.50 12.23
CA ASP A 74 -13.26 -0.10 12.02
C ASP A 74 -12.11 0.83 11.60
N GLN A 75 -10.91 0.27 11.42
CA GLN A 75 -9.70 1.01 11.16
C GLN A 75 -9.24 0.90 9.70
N GLY A 76 -8.76 2.02 9.18
CA GLY A 76 -8.20 2.19 7.87
C GLY A 76 -7.05 3.19 7.84
N ILE A 77 -6.84 3.78 6.66
CA ILE A 77 -5.81 4.78 6.40
C ILE A 77 -6.34 5.76 5.36
N MET A 78 -6.29 7.05 5.67
CA MET A 78 -6.71 8.11 4.76
C MET A 78 -5.97 8.04 3.41
N PRO A 79 -6.58 8.52 2.31
CA PRO A 79 -5.92 8.60 1.01
C PRO A 79 -4.58 9.32 1.10
N HIS A 80 -3.52 8.66 0.62
CA HIS A 80 -2.15 9.17 0.68
C HIS A 80 -1.29 8.60 -0.45
N GLN A 81 -0.07 9.10 -0.55
CA GLN A 81 0.99 8.57 -1.42
C GLN A 81 2.20 8.15 -0.60
N ASP A 82 2.99 7.28 -1.21
CA ASP A 82 4.29 6.90 -0.71
C ASP A 82 5.31 8.05 -0.85
N GLY A 83 6.23 8.11 0.11
CA GLY A 83 7.23 9.18 0.16
C GLY A 83 8.22 9.13 -1.01
N PRO A 84 8.81 10.27 -1.40
CA PRO A 84 9.68 10.39 -2.58
C PRO A 84 11.05 9.66 -2.44
N ALA A 85 11.35 9.10 -1.27
CA ALA A 85 12.57 8.33 -1.04
C ALA A 85 12.51 6.90 -1.63
N TYR A 86 11.31 6.37 -1.87
CA TYR A 86 11.12 5.01 -2.38
C TYR A 86 11.29 4.94 -3.90
N PHE A 87 11.77 3.80 -4.37
CA PHE A 87 11.63 3.41 -5.78
C PHE A 87 10.12 3.23 -6.08
N PRO A 88 9.60 3.62 -7.26
CA PRO A 88 8.17 3.70 -7.56
C PRO A 88 7.52 2.33 -7.82
N VAL A 89 7.72 1.39 -6.91
CA VAL A 89 7.09 0.07 -6.85
C VAL A 89 6.80 -0.25 -5.38
N VAL A 90 5.57 -0.64 -5.09
CA VAL A 90 5.13 -1.03 -3.75
C VAL A 90 4.55 -2.43 -3.82
N ALA A 91 4.99 -3.29 -2.91
CA ALA A 91 4.40 -4.61 -2.71
C ALA A 91 3.71 -4.68 -1.34
N ILE A 92 2.46 -5.14 -1.31
CA ILE A 92 1.66 -5.28 -0.10
C ILE A 92 1.19 -6.74 0.03
N LEU A 93 1.76 -7.45 0.99
CA LEU A 93 1.26 -8.77 1.40
C LEU A 93 0.16 -8.58 2.45
N SER A 94 -1.05 -9.10 2.19
CA SER A 94 -2.20 -8.99 3.08
C SER A 94 -2.40 -10.27 3.90
N LEU A 95 -2.70 -10.15 5.19
CA LEU A 95 -2.89 -11.26 6.13
C LEU A 95 -4.09 -10.99 7.05
N GLY A 96 -4.72 -12.06 7.55
CA GLY A 96 -5.82 -11.96 8.52
C GLY A 96 -7.18 -11.76 7.84
N SER A 97 -7.68 -10.53 7.82
CA SER A 97 -9.02 -10.17 7.30
C SER A 97 -8.92 -9.45 5.95
N PRO A 98 -9.88 -9.64 5.02
CA PRO A 98 -9.94 -8.92 3.76
C PRO A 98 -10.21 -7.42 3.96
N VAL A 99 -9.86 -6.62 2.95
CA VAL A 99 -10.21 -5.18 2.91
C VAL A 99 -10.29 -4.67 1.48
N VAL A 100 -11.03 -3.60 1.26
CA VAL A 100 -11.00 -2.86 -0.02
C VAL A 100 -9.99 -1.72 0.10
N MET A 101 -9.10 -1.62 -0.88
CA MET A 101 -8.18 -0.50 -1.02
C MET A 101 -8.62 0.37 -2.19
N ASP A 102 -8.86 1.64 -1.93
CA ASP A 102 -9.31 2.62 -2.91
C ASP A 102 -8.13 3.36 -3.50
N PHE A 103 -8.13 3.55 -4.82
CA PHE A 103 -7.21 4.39 -5.57
C PHE A 103 -7.99 5.55 -6.19
N THR A 104 -7.66 6.77 -5.78
CA THR A 104 -8.33 8.01 -6.25
C THR A 104 -7.30 8.93 -6.91
N PRO A 105 -7.60 9.55 -8.07
CA PRO A 105 -6.65 10.43 -8.74
C PRO A 105 -6.20 11.60 -7.86
N HIS A 106 -4.89 11.89 -7.88
CA HIS A 106 -4.36 13.04 -7.16
C HIS A 106 -4.76 14.35 -7.86
N LEU A 107 -5.24 15.34 -7.10
CA LEU A 107 -5.66 16.66 -7.61
C LEU A 107 -4.59 17.45 -8.40
N ARG A 108 -3.31 17.05 -8.35
CA ARG A 108 -2.26 17.65 -9.19
C ARG A 108 -2.43 17.33 -10.67
N LEU A 109 -3.23 16.33 -11.01
CA LEU A 109 -3.70 16.09 -12.38
C LEU A 109 -4.90 16.99 -12.76
N ARG A 110 -5.58 17.62 -11.80
CA ARG A 110 -6.71 18.53 -12.06
C ARG A 110 -6.28 19.97 -12.26
N SER A 111 -5.18 20.38 -11.64
CA SER A 111 -4.56 21.67 -11.89
C SER A 111 -3.34 21.42 -12.76
N GLY A 112 -3.45 21.65 -14.06
CA GLY A 112 -2.26 21.79 -14.89
C GLY A 112 -1.33 22.78 -14.21
N ASP A 113 -0.12 22.34 -13.85
CA ASP A 113 0.96 23.23 -13.42
C ASP A 113 1.33 24.10 -14.62
N GLY A 114 0.50 25.12 -14.83
CA GLY A 114 0.80 26.26 -15.66
C GLY A 114 1.97 26.97 -15.00
N TYR A 115 3.17 26.67 -15.49
CA TYR A 115 4.18 27.71 -15.62
C TYR A 115 3.47 28.85 -16.34
N ILE A 116 3.12 29.91 -15.61
CA ILE A 116 2.57 31.14 -16.20
C ILE A 116 3.73 31.78 -16.98
N SER A 117 3.97 31.26 -18.18
CA SER A 117 4.49 32.06 -19.26
C SER A 117 3.38 33.05 -19.59
N LYS A 118 3.58 34.32 -19.22
CA LYS A 118 2.79 35.43 -19.75
C LYS A 118 3.07 35.52 -21.25
N ASP A 119 2.44 34.66 -22.04
CA ASP A 119 2.18 34.98 -23.44
C ASP A 119 0.94 34.26 -23.94
N GLN A 120 0.17 34.98 -24.73
CA GLN A 120 -1.26 34.78 -24.95
C GLN A 120 -1.57 33.60 -25.88
N SER A 121 -2.53 32.76 -25.51
CA SER A 121 -3.58 32.25 -26.42
C SER A 121 -4.75 31.64 -25.62
N PRO A 122 -6.03 31.97 -25.91
CA PRO A 122 -7.18 31.36 -25.24
C PRO A 122 -7.73 30.22 -26.11
N CYS A 123 -7.03 29.08 -26.18
CA CYS A 123 -7.57 27.87 -26.80
C CYS A 123 -6.70 26.62 -26.53
N ALA A 124 -6.78 26.08 -25.32
CA ALA A 124 -6.58 24.66 -25.06
C ALA A 124 -7.14 24.37 -23.67
N GLU A 125 -8.37 23.87 -23.59
CA GLU A 125 -8.78 23.08 -22.43
C GLU A 125 -7.72 22.00 -22.23
N SER A 126 -7.14 21.93 -21.04
CA SER A 126 -6.11 20.95 -20.72
C SER A 126 -6.68 19.54 -20.94
N CYS A 127 -6.35 18.92 -22.07
CA CYS A 127 -6.82 17.61 -22.51
C CYS A 127 -6.12 16.46 -21.74
N ALA A 128 -5.94 16.59 -20.42
CA ALA A 128 -5.55 15.45 -19.62
C ALA A 128 -6.81 14.59 -19.42
N PRO A 129 -6.82 13.30 -19.81
CA PRO A 129 -7.98 12.45 -19.57
C PRO A 129 -8.26 12.41 -18.07
N GLU A 130 -9.50 12.73 -17.67
CA GLU A 130 -9.99 12.46 -16.32
C GLU A 130 -9.81 10.97 -16.07
N ARG A 131 -8.94 10.62 -15.12
CA ARG A 131 -8.78 9.23 -14.69
C ARG A 131 -9.85 8.91 -13.68
N ASP A 132 -10.52 7.78 -13.84
CA ASP A 132 -11.51 7.31 -12.87
C ASP A 132 -10.83 6.70 -11.65
N SER A 133 -11.49 6.83 -10.50
CA SER A 133 -11.12 6.08 -9.29
C SER A 133 -11.40 4.60 -9.49
N PHE A 134 -10.63 3.75 -8.83
CA PHE A 134 -10.85 2.31 -8.84
C PHE A 134 -10.48 1.71 -7.49
N SER A 135 -10.98 0.52 -7.20
CA SER A 135 -10.72 -0.16 -5.93
C SER A 135 -10.24 -1.59 -6.17
N VAL A 136 -9.48 -2.13 -5.22
CA VAL A 136 -8.93 -3.49 -5.27
C VAL A 136 -9.33 -4.21 -3.99
N LEU A 137 -9.92 -5.40 -4.13
CA LEU A 137 -10.23 -6.28 -3.00
C LEU A 137 -8.98 -7.08 -2.60
N LEU A 138 -8.49 -6.84 -1.39
CA LEU A 138 -7.29 -7.45 -0.85
C LEU A 138 -7.64 -8.61 0.08
N MET A 139 -7.66 -9.82 -0.47
CA MET A 139 -7.94 -11.05 0.30
C MET A 139 -6.75 -11.42 1.20
N PRO A 140 -6.99 -12.16 2.31
CA PRO A 140 -5.90 -12.76 3.07
C PRO A 140 -5.01 -13.61 2.16
N GLN A 141 -3.69 -13.54 2.38
CA GLN A 141 -2.64 -14.18 1.58
C GLN A 141 -2.51 -13.68 0.14
N SER A 142 -3.16 -12.58 -0.22
CA SER A 142 -2.91 -11.91 -1.51
C SER A 142 -1.68 -11.01 -1.46
N LEU A 143 -1.04 -10.86 -2.62
CA LEU A 143 0.02 -9.90 -2.88
C LEU A 143 -0.47 -8.86 -3.89
N LEU A 144 -0.61 -7.61 -3.46
CA LEU A 144 -0.81 -6.48 -4.38
C LEU A 144 0.54 -5.85 -4.71
N ILE A 145 0.85 -5.67 -5.99
CA ILE A 145 1.98 -4.85 -6.43
C ILE A 145 1.46 -3.75 -7.35
N PHE A 146 1.81 -2.50 -7.08
CA PHE A 146 1.49 -1.37 -7.94
C PHE A 146 2.73 -0.50 -8.21
N LYS A 147 2.75 0.11 -9.40
CA LYS A 147 3.86 0.91 -9.94
C LYS A 147 3.36 1.96 -10.93
N ASP A 148 4.28 2.75 -11.47
CA ASP A 148 4.03 3.77 -12.49
C ASP A 148 2.89 4.72 -12.06
N ASP A 149 1.90 4.93 -12.92
CA ASP A 149 0.75 5.81 -12.69
C ASP A 149 0.01 5.51 -11.38
N ALA A 150 -0.20 4.24 -11.04
CA ALA A 150 -0.86 3.87 -9.78
C ALA A 150 -0.04 4.29 -8.54
N TYR A 151 1.29 4.43 -8.69
CA TYR A 151 2.18 4.94 -7.65
C TYR A 151 2.26 6.47 -7.65
N SER A 152 2.41 7.11 -8.80
CA SER A 152 2.70 8.54 -8.91
C SER A 152 1.46 9.43 -8.92
N ASP A 153 0.35 8.92 -9.45
CA ASP A 153 -0.78 9.75 -9.87
C ASP A 153 -2.05 9.47 -9.06
N PHE A 154 -2.08 8.38 -8.29
CA PHE A 154 -3.19 8.02 -7.43
C PHE A 154 -2.82 8.15 -5.95
N LEU A 155 -3.76 8.63 -5.16
CA LEU A 155 -3.80 8.43 -3.72
C LEU A 155 -4.39 7.06 -3.43
N HIS A 156 -3.87 6.33 -2.45
CA HIS A 156 -4.44 5.07 -2.01
C HIS A 156 -4.83 5.11 -0.53
N GLY A 157 -5.91 4.41 -0.19
CA GLY A 157 -6.48 4.44 1.16
C GLY A 157 -7.32 3.21 1.49
N ILE A 158 -7.67 3.09 2.77
CA ILE A 158 -8.62 2.11 3.30
C ILE A 158 -9.61 2.89 4.15
N SER A 159 -10.91 2.68 3.94
CA SER A 159 -11.96 3.35 4.72
C SER A 159 -11.93 2.93 6.20
N ASP A 160 -12.19 3.88 7.10
CA ASP A 160 -12.38 3.65 8.54
C ASP A 160 -13.81 3.09 8.78
N SER A 161 -14.07 1.88 8.32
CA SER A 161 -15.39 1.22 8.42
C SER A 161 -15.26 -0.30 8.52
N PRO A 162 -16.00 -0.96 9.43
CA PRO A 162 -16.08 -2.42 9.45
C PRO A 162 -16.86 -2.98 8.26
N THR A 163 -17.76 -2.20 7.69
CA THR A 163 -18.51 -2.56 6.48
C THR A 163 -17.76 -2.08 5.25
N GLN A 164 -17.43 -3.00 4.35
CA GLN A 164 -16.67 -2.74 3.13
C GLN A 164 -17.54 -3.05 1.91
N CYS A 165 -17.68 -2.07 1.02
CA CYS A 165 -18.32 -2.25 -0.27
C CYS A 165 -17.24 -2.58 -1.31
N TYR A 166 -17.45 -3.65 -2.06
CA TYR A 166 -16.56 -4.08 -3.14
C TYR A 166 -17.28 -4.08 -4.50
N ASN A 167 -18.36 -3.30 -4.62
CA ASN A 167 -18.94 -2.97 -5.92
C ASN A 167 -17.82 -2.35 -6.79
N GLN A 168 -17.60 -2.87 -7.99
CA GLN A 168 -16.64 -2.34 -8.97
C GLN A 168 -15.16 -2.50 -8.61
N VAL A 169 -14.80 -3.41 -7.70
CA VAL A 169 -13.38 -3.78 -7.54
C VAL A 169 -12.85 -4.41 -8.82
N VAL A 170 -11.65 -4.00 -9.24
CA VAL A 170 -11.10 -4.40 -10.54
C VAL A 170 -10.67 -5.87 -10.62
N ASN A 171 -10.55 -6.53 -9.46
CA ASN A 171 -10.08 -7.91 -9.32
C ASN A 171 -11.14 -8.84 -8.70
N GLU A 172 -12.42 -8.55 -8.93
CA GLU A 172 -13.51 -9.31 -8.29
C GLU A 172 -13.42 -10.80 -8.61
N ALA A 173 -13.25 -11.17 -9.88
CA ALA A 173 -13.21 -12.57 -10.30
C ALA A 173 -12.06 -13.32 -9.63
N GLU A 174 -10.87 -12.72 -9.60
CA GLU A 174 -9.68 -13.31 -8.98
C GLU A 174 -9.82 -13.39 -7.45
N ALA A 175 -10.40 -12.37 -6.82
CA ALA A 175 -10.59 -12.36 -5.37
C ALA A 175 -11.61 -13.41 -4.91
N LEU A 176 -12.70 -13.57 -5.66
CA LEU A 176 -13.78 -14.51 -5.33
C LEU A 176 -13.44 -15.96 -5.71
N ALA A 177 -12.56 -16.20 -6.68
CA ALA A 177 -12.11 -17.55 -7.02
C ALA A 177 -11.44 -18.31 -5.85
N TYR A 178 -10.90 -17.56 -4.87
CA TYR A 178 -10.27 -18.12 -3.67
C TYR A 178 -11.17 -18.09 -2.43
N SER A 179 -12.37 -17.50 -2.50
CA SER A 179 -13.38 -17.64 -1.46
C SER A 179 -14.21 -18.88 -1.75
N ASN A 180 -14.15 -19.89 -0.86
CA ASN A 180 -15.02 -21.07 -0.90
C ASN A 180 -16.52 -20.75 -0.63
N GLU A 181 -16.90 -19.47 -0.64
CA GLU A 181 -18.28 -19.07 -0.52
C GLU A 181 -18.91 -19.07 -1.91
N GLU A 182 -19.76 -20.07 -2.16
CA GLU A 182 -20.69 -20.06 -3.29
C GLU A 182 -21.60 -18.83 -3.15
N ASP A 183 -21.17 -17.70 -3.73
CA ASP A 183 -21.93 -16.47 -3.53
C ASP A 183 -23.21 -16.53 -4.36
N SER A 184 -24.30 -16.84 -3.67
CA SER A 184 -25.67 -16.90 -4.17
C SER A 184 -26.25 -15.50 -4.45
N ARG A 185 -25.42 -14.46 -4.47
CA ARG A 185 -25.83 -13.05 -4.48
C ARG A 185 -25.79 -12.46 -5.88
N LYS A 186 -26.69 -12.95 -6.71
CA LYS A 186 -27.12 -12.21 -7.89
C LYS A 186 -28.19 -11.22 -7.43
N ASP A 187 -27.87 -9.92 -7.46
CA ASP A 187 -28.79 -8.77 -7.29
C ASP A 187 -28.79 -8.00 -5.94
N GLY A 188 -27.71 -8.04 -5.14
CA GLY A 188 -27.55 -7.22 -3.93
C GLY A 188 -26.26 -6.39 -3.91
N ASP A 189 -26.20 -5.38 -3.04
CA ASP A 189 -24.97 -4.61 -2.79
C ASP A 189 -23.83 -5.56 -2.38
N LYS A 190 -22.71 -5.54 -3.12
CA LYS A 190 -21.54 -6.36 -2.84
C LYS A 190 -20.81 -5.79 -1.62
N ILE A 191 -21.19 -6.29 -0.45
CA ILE A 191 -20.70 -5.81 0.85
C ILE A 191 -20.23 -7.01 1.68
N PHE A 192 -19.13 -6.84 2.41
CA PHE A 192 -18.73 -7.73 3.50
C PHE A 192 -18.47 -6.94 4.78
N HIS A 193 -18.59 -7.62 5.92
CA HIS A 193 -18.30 -7.06 7.23
C HIS A 193 -16.99 -7.65 7.77
N ARG A 194 -16.06 -6.77 8.16
CA ARG A 194 -14.82 -7.16 8.84
C ARG A 194 -15.13 -7.44 10.30
N ASP A 195 -14.77 -8.63 10.77
CA ASP A 195 -14.92 -9.05 12.16
C ASP A 195 -13.56 -9.37 12.82
N GLN A 196 -12.50 -9.40 12.02
CA GLN A 196 -11.16 -9.76 12.44
C GLN A 196 -10.13 -8.68 12.11
N THR A 197 -9.03 -8.71 12.85
CA THR A 197 -7.87 -7.84 12.60
C THR A 197 -7.19 -8.20 11.27
N ARG A 198 -6.92 -7.18 10.46
CA ARG A 198 -6.07 -7.26 9.27
C ARG A 198 -4.64 -6.87 9.60
N VAL A 199 -3.68 -7.58 9.04
CA VAL A 199 -2.26 -7.22 9.06
C VAL A 199 -1.75 -7.12 7.63
N SER A 200 -0.83 -6.20 7.35
CA SER A 200 -0.17 -6.11 6.04
C SER A 200 1.30 -5.79 6.16
N LEU A 201 2.09 -6.34 5.26
CA LEU A 201 3.51 -6.02 5.08
C LEU A 201 3.65 -5.18 3.82
N THR A 202 3.96 -3.90 3.98
CA THR A 202 4.26 -2.99 2.88
C THR A 202 5.77 -2.98 2.64
N CYS A 203 6.20 -3.69 1.60
CA CYS A 203 7.57 -3.97 1.21
C CYS A 203 8.02 -3.02 0.10
N ARG A 204 9.09 -2.26 0.36
CA ARG A 204 9.59 -1.22 -0.55
C ARG A 204 11.11 -1.17 -0.62
N LEU A 205 11.61 -0.62 -1.71
CA LEU A 205 13.01 -0.32 -1.92
C LEU A 205 13.28 1.17 -1.70
N VAL A 206 14.28 1.50 -0.89
CA VAL A 206 14.91 2.82 -0.82
C VAL A 206 16.27 2.76 -1.52
N PRO A 207 16.45 3.34 -2.72
CA PRO A 207 17.70 3.22 -3.47
C PRO A 207 18.89 3.92 -2.80
N LYS A 208 18.63 5.06 -2.15
CA LYS A 208 19.67 5.87 -1.50
C LYS A 208 19.85 5.41 -0.05
N VAL A 209 20.93 4.68 0.23
CA VAL A 209 21.27 4.19 1.57
C VAL A 209 22.45 4.99 2.14
N ARG A 210 22.35 5.45 3.39
CA ARG A 210 23.40 6.24 4.08
C ARG A 210 23.69 5.66 5.46
N LYS A 211 24.97 5.50 5.79
CA LYS A 211 25.39 5.03 7.12
C LYS A 211 25.21 6.09 8.21
N ASN A 212 25.34 7.38 7.87
CA ASN A 212 25.13 8.52 8.77
C ASN A 212 24.33 9.62 8.05
N LEU A 213 23.29 10.16 8.68
CA LEU A 213 22.51 11.29 8.15
C LEU A 213 23.04 12.66 8.56
N PHE A 214 23.78 12.71 9.67
CA PHE A 214 24.42 13.90 10.19
C PHE A 214 25.92 13.83 9.91
N ARG A 215 26.43 14.75 9.10
CA ARG A 215 27.84 15.14 9.11
C ARG A 215 27.91 16.32 10.08
N PHE A 216 28.61 16.16 11.20
CA PHE A 216 29.12 17.30 11.97
C PHE A 216 30.31 17.90 11.21
#